data_AF-A0A926H3X7-F1
#
_entry.id   AF-A0A926H3X7-F1
#
_cell.length_a   1.000
_cell.length_b   1.000
_cell.length_c   1.000
_cell.angle_alpha   90.00
_cell.angle_beta   90.00
_cell.angle_gamma   90.00
#
_symmetry.space_group_name_H-M   'P 1'
#
loop_
_entity.id
_entity.type
_entity.pdbx_description
1 polymer ?
#
loop_
_entity_poly.entity_id
_entity_poly.type
_entity_poly.pdbx_seq_one_letter_code
_entity_poly.pdbx_strand_id
1 'polypeptide(L)'
;MKISEFYIEKMDCATEEGMLRARLGQMRGIEKLDFNLMARVLTVRHTLAAEDTIVSAIRTLGMEAVSRNASSALSLPVIQPSFWRKTSTILTIISGVFALTAEVLALTVMSEDAIVVRVLAAIAIIAGGYEVAGKAWRSVRTFTLNINFLMTVAVIGAVIVGEWTEAAVVIFLFAVAEMIEAQSLERARNAVRSLMALTPEIAMIFRNDRWQETAVDSVLRGERIRIKPGERLPLDGTIVEGSSAINQAPVTGESMPVARTVGDHVFAGTINEKGTFDYEVTHVASESTVSRIIQMIEKATANKAQAERFVDRFARYYTPVIFALAIAVAVIGPFIDGGTSSEWIYRGLVLLVIGCPCALVLSTPVTIVSGLASAARRGILIKGGTYLETGR
;
A
#
# COMPACT_ATOMS: atom_id res chain seq x y z
N MET A 1 9.60 26.81 4.29
CA MET A 1 8.72 25.76 3.75
C MET A 1 9.43 24.44 3.93
N LYS A 2 8.78 23.44 4.52
CA LYS A 2 9.39 22.15 4.88
C LYS A 2 8.77 21.04 4.03
N ILE A 3 9.58 20.03 3.71
CA ILE A 3 9.14 18.78 3.09
C ILE A 3 9.45 17.69 4.09
N SER A 4 8.41 16.97 4.53
CA SER A 4 8.55 15.85 5.46
C SER A 4 7.97 14.60 4.83
N GLU A 5 8.68 13.48 4.98
CA GLU A 5 8.28 12.19 4.45
C GLU A 5 7.89 11.27 5.61
N PHE A 6 6.75 10.60 5.47
CA PHE A 6 6.24 9.68 6.49
C PHE A 6 6.03 8.30 5.90
N TYR A 7 6.60 7.28 6.53
CA TYR A 7 6.24 5.89 6.23
C TYR A 7 4.98 5.53 7.01
N ILE A 8 3.95 5.04 6.31
CA ILE A 8 2.66 4.67 6.89
C ILE A 8 2.35 3.22 6.50
N GLU A 9 2.54 2.29 7.43
CA GLU A 9 2.40 0.85 7.14
C GLU A 9 1.02 0.48 6.56
N LYS A 10 -0.04 1.10 7.08
CA LYS A 10 -1.43 0.85 6.67
C LYS A 10 -1.84 1.59 5.38
N MET A 11 -0.95 2.32 4.73
CA MET A 11 -1.28 3.02 3.48
C MET A 11 -1.09 2.09 2.29
N ASP A 12 -1.98 1.10 2.15
CA ASP A 12 -1.87 0.02 1.17
C ASP A 12 -2.93 0.05 0.07
N CYS A 13 -4.05 0.77 0.20
CA CYS A 13 -4.98 0.97 -0.91
C CYS A 13 -5.41 2.43 -1.13
N ALA A 14 -6.14 2.67 -2.22
CA ALA A 14 -6.65 3.99 -2.59
C ALA A 14 -7.61 4.57 -1.54
N THR A 15 -8.25 3.72 -0.73
CA THR A 15 -9.13 4.15 0.36
C THR A 15 -8.35 4.87 1.46
N GLU A 16 -7.23 4.31 1.93
CA GLU A 16 -6.38 4.94 2.94
C GLU A 16 -5.73 6.23 2.42
N GLU A 17 -5.32 6.25 1.16
CA GLU A 17 -4.87 7.48 0.50
C GLU A 17 -5.96 8.56 0.55
N GLY A 18 -7.20 8.20 0.19
CA GLY A 18 -8.35 9.09 0.19
C GLY A 18 -8.62 9.67 1.58
N MET A 19 -8.60 8.82 2.62
CA MET A 19 -8.78 9.25 4.02
C MET A 19 -7.68 10.21 4.47
N LEU A 20 -6.41 9.91 4.17
CA LEU A 20 -5.28 10.79 4.48
C LEU A 20 -5.39 12.13 3.75
N ARG A 21 -5.72 12.11 2.45
CA ARG A 21 -5.86 13.31 1.64
C ARG A 21 -6.99 14.21 2.15
N ALA A 22 -8.12 13.62 2.52
CA ALA A 22 -9.25 14.37 3.07
C ALA A 22 -8.91 14.99 4.43
N ARG A 23 -8.25 14.24 5.31
CA ARG A 23 -7.91 14.74 6.65
C ARG A 23 -6.81 15.80 6.63
N LEU A 24 -5.70 15.50 5.96
CA LEU A 24 -4.52 16.37 5.93
C LEU A 24 -4.73 17.57 4.99
N GLY A 25 -5.50 17.40 3.90
CA GLY A 25 -5.80 18.49 2.98
C GLY A 25 -6.62 19.63 3.60
N GLN A 26 -7.31 19.37 4.71
CA GLN A 26 -8.06 20.38 5.47
C GLN A 26 -7.22 21.11 6.52
N MET A 27 -5.97 20.68 6.77
CA MET A 27 -5.12 21.30 7.79
C MET A 27 -4.48 22.59 7.25
N ARG A 28 -4.57 23.67 8.04
CA ARG A 28 -3.89 24.93 7.74
C ARG A 28 -2.38 24.72 7.77
N GLY A 29 -1.70 25.18 6.72
CA GLY A 29 -0.25 25.06 6.58
C GLY A 29 0.21 23.81 5.83
N ILE A 30 -0.69 22.96 5.32
CA ILE A 30 -0.36 21.92 4.34
C ILE A 30 -0.67 22.45 2.94
N GLU A 31 0.34 22.50 2.06
CA GLU A 31 0.19 23.00 0.69
C GLU A 31 -0.03 21.88 -0.32
N LYS A 32 0.72 20.78 -0.18
CA LYS A 32 0.69 19.67 -1.14
C LYS A 32 0.93 18.34 -0.43
N LEU A 33 0.17 17.33 -0.86
CA LEU A 33 0.28 15.95 -0.42
C LEU A 33 0.58 15.07 -1.64
N ASP A 34 1.67 14.33 -1.57
CA ASP A 34 2.07 13.35 -2.57
C ASP A 34 2.12 11.95 -1.95
N PHE A 35 1.55 10.98 -2.64
CA PHE A 35 1.29 9.65 -2.09
C PHE A 35 1.95 8.60 -2.96
N ASN A 36 2.86 7.82 -2.36
CA ASN A 36 3.46 6.66 -2.99
C ASN A 36 2.96 5.39 -2.29
N LEU A 37 1.85 4.83 -2.82
CA LEU A 37 1.26 3.58 -2.32
C LEU A 37 2.22 2.38 -2.44
N MET A 38 3.10 2.39 -3.44
CA MET A 38 4.08 1.33 -3.63
C MET A 38 5.15 1.35 -2.53
N ALA A 39 5.63 2.54 -2.14
CA ALA A 39 6.61 2.70 -1.08
C ALA A 39 5.99 2.80 0.33
N ARG A 40 4.66 2.96 0.43
CA ARG A 40 3.95 3.34 1.66
C ARG A 40 4.47 4.64 2.26
N VAL A 41 4.86 5.58 1.40
CA VAL A 41 5.43 6.88 1.79
C VAL A 41 4.46 8.01 1.41
N LEU A 42 4.19 8.86 2.39
CA LEU A 42 3.47 10.12 2.24
C LEU A 42 4.48 11.27 2.31
N THR A 43 4.58 12.07 1.25
CA THR A 43 5.37 13.30 1.24
C THR A 43 4.45 14.50 1.45
N VAL A 44 4.70 15.27 2.51
CA VAL A 44 3.90 16.44 2.87
C VAL A 44 4.73 17.71 2.71
N ARG A 45 4.26 18.64 1.88
CA ARG A 45 4.79 20.01 1.83
C ARG A 45 3.99 20.88 2.78
N HIS A 46 4.65 21.44 3.78
CA HIS A 46 3.99 22.22 4.81
C HIS A 46 4.81 23.40 5.34
N THR A 47 4.12 24.34 5.99
CA THR A 47 4.69 25.46 6.74
C THR A 47 4.58 25.25 8.26
N LEU A 48 3.99 24.14 8.70
CA LEU A 48 3.84 23.79 10.12
C LEU A 48 5.20 23.72 10.83
N ALA A 49 5.23 24.22 12.07
CA ALA A 49 6.43 24.26 12.90
C ALA A 49 6.88 22.86 13.35
N ALA A 50 5.93 22.02 13.75
CA ALA A 50 6.15 20.67 14.30
C ALA A 50 5.49 19.58 13.45
N GLU A 51 6.28 18.59 13.05
CA GLU A 51 5.83 17.39 12.32
C GLU A 51 4.86 16.53 13.14
N ASP A 52 4.93 16.59 14.47
CA ASP A 52 4.04 15.88 15.39
C ASP A 52 2.56 16.20 15.17
N THR A 53 2.25 17.39 14.65
CA THR A 53 0.88 17.77 14.28
C THR A 53 0.35 16.91 13.13
N ILE A 54 1.23 16.56 12.18
CA ILE A 54 0.90 15.71 11.04
C ILE A 54 0.81 14.25 11.52
N VAL A 55 1.76 13.79 12.33
CA VAL A 55 1.77 12.43 12.88
C VAL A 55 0.54 12.18 13.75
N SER A 56 0.16 13.13 14.61
CA SER A 56 -1.05 13.03 15.43
C SER A 56 -2.31 13.03 14.58
N ALA A 57 -2.39 13.84 13.51
CA ALA A 57 -3.50 13.79 12.57
C ALA A 57 -3.61 12.42 11.86
N ILE A 58 -2.48 11.82 11.45
CA ILE A 58 -2.45 10.46 10.88
C ILE A 58 -2.91 9.43 11.92
N ARG A 59 -2.49 9.58 13.19
CA ARG A 59 -2.91 8.71 14.30
C ARG A 59 -4.41 8.78 14.58
N THR A 60 -5.06 9.92 14.36
CA THR A 60 -6.54 10.00 14.46
C THR A 60 -7.26 9.10 13.45
N LEU A 61 -6.59 8.74 12.37
CA LEU A 61 -7.04 7.77 11.38
C LEU A 61 -6.58 6.34 11.69
N GLY A 62 -6.17 6.03 12.92
CA GLY A 62 -5.75 4.67 13.32
C GLY A 62 -4.54 4.14 12.54
N MET A 63 -3.78 5.04 11.93
CA MET A 63 -2.56 4.77 11.18
C MET A 63 -1.36 5.29 11.97
N GLU A 64 -0.26 4.54 11.93
CA GLU A 64 0.99 5.00 12.51
C GLU A 64 1.88 5.55 11.40
N ALA A 65 2.41 6.74 11.63
CA ALA A 65 3.35 7.40 10.74
C ALA A 65 4.70 7.47 11.44
N VAL A 66 5.73 6.94 10.78
CA VAL A 66 7.12 7.10 11.22
C VAL A 66 7.76 8.16 10.32
N SER A 67 8.25 9.26 10.92
CA SER A 67 8.94 10.30 10.15
C SER A 67 10.24 9.71 9.58
N ARG A 68 10.39 9.84 8.26
CA ARG A 68 11.61 9.47 7.53
C ARG A 68 12.49 10.71 7.54
N ASN A 69 13.40 10.78 8.51
CA ASN A 69 14.46 11.77 8.44
C ASN A 69 15.30 11.51 7.19
N ALA A 70 15.79 12.56 6.52
CA ALA A 70 16.60 12.48 5.30
C ALA A 70 17.83 11.54 5.45
N SER A 71 18.30 11.28 6.68
CA SER A 71 19.38 10.35 6.99
C SER A 71 18.98 8.87 7.07
N SER A 72 17.69 8.51 7.11
CA SER A 72 17.21 7.11 7.14
C SER A 72 16.47 6.68 5.87
N ALA A 73 16.66 7.41 4.77
CA ALA A 73 15.94 7.18 3.52
C ALA A 73 16.20 5.80 2.89
N LEU A 74 17.20 5.03 3.35
CA LEU A 74 17.57 3.76 2.73
C LEU A 74 17.48 2.47 3.55
N SER A 75 17.01 2.51 4.80
CA SER A 75 16.32 1.32 5.28
C SER A 75 14.97 1.26 4.54
N LEU A 76 14.95 0.59 3.39
CA LEU A 76 13.76 -0.14 3.01
C LEU A 76 13.52 -1.06 4.20
N PRO A 77 12.44 -0.87 4.99
CA PRO A 77 12.23 -1.73 6.14
C PRO A 77 12.20 -3.15 5.58
N VAL A 78 13.10 -4.01 6.06
CA VAL A 78 12.95 -5.46 5.93
C VAL A 78 11.58 -5.74 6.50
N ILE A 79 10.61 -5.96 5.62
CA ILE A 79 9.24 -6.24 6.00
C ILE A 79 9.31 -7.60 6.68
N GLN A 80 9.43 -7.59 8.00
CA GLN A 80 9.09 -8.78 8.77
C GLN A 80 7.63 -9.12 8.42
N PRO A 81 7.31 -10.39 8.13
CA PRO A 81 5.95 -10.79 7.83
C PRO A 81 5.07 -10.38 9.01
N SER A 82 4.28 -9.33 8.83
CA SER A 82 3.62 -8.69 9.95
C SER A 82 2.60 -9.65 10.56
N PHE A 83 2.64 -9.74 11.89
CA PHE A 83 1.67 -10.46 12.71
C PHE A 83 0.22 -10.10 12.31
N TRP A 84 -0.02 -8.84 11.99
CA TRP A 84 -1.29 -8.30 11.52
C TRP A 84 -1.80 -8.93 10.22
N ARG A 85 -0.91 -9.24 9.26
CA ARG A 85 -1.31 -9.89 8.00
C ARG A 85 -1.72 -11.35 8.21
N LYS A 86 -1.06 -12.04 9.13
CA LYS A 86 -1.50 -13.38 9.57
C LYS A 86 -2.84 -13.29 10.27
N THR A 87 -3.05 -12.30 11.14
CA THR A 87 -4.33 -12.08 11.82
C THR A 87 -5.48 -11.80 10.86
N SER A 88 -5.33 -10.90 9.88
CA SER A 88 -6.36 -10.60 8.86
C SER A 88 -6.74 -11.83 8.03
N THR A 89 -5.72 -12.61 7.60
CA THR A 89 -5.94 -13.86 6.85
C THR A 89 -6.68 -14.90 7.69
N ILE A 90 -6.28 -15.06 8.97
CA ILE A 90 -6.93 -15.98 9.91
C ILE A 90 -8.38 -15.56 10.17
N LEU A 91 -8.63 -14.27 10.40
CA LEU A 91 -9.97 -13.72 10.61
C LEU A 91 -10.87 -13.92 9.38
N THR A 92 -10.33 -13.76 8.17
CA THR A 92 -11.06 -14.01 6.92
C THR A 92 -11.41 -15.49 6.77
N ILE A 93 -10.49 -16.40 7.10
CA ILE A 93 -10.75 -17.85 7.10
C ILE A 93 -11.82 -18.22 8.13
N ILE A 94 -11.72 -17.68 9.35
CA ILE A 94 -12.73 -17.86 10.40
C ILE A 94 -14.08 -17.38 9.88
N SER A 95 -14.15 -16.16 9.34
CA SER A 95 -15.37 -15.59 8.76
C SER A 95 -15.99 -16.53 7.72
N GLY A 96 -15.18 -17.07 6.81
CA GLY A 96 -15.65 -17.99 5.77
C GLY A 96 -16.16 -19.32 6.30
N VAL A 97 -15.45 -19.95 7.24
CA VAL A 97 -15.88 -21.22 7.84
C VAL A 97 -17.21 -21.03 8.58
N PHE A 98 -17.34 -19.95 9.35
CA PHE A 98 -18.56 -19.68 10.11
C PHE A 98 -19.73 -19.23 9.22
N ALA A 99 -19.49 -18.44 8.17
CA ALA A 99 -20.52 -18.03 7.21
C ALA A 99 -21.05 -19.24 6.43
N LEU A 100 -20.16 -20.08 5.88
CA LEU A 100 -20.55 -21.28 5.14
C LEU A 100 -21.27 -22.30 6.02
N THR A 101 -20.83 -22.48 7.26
CA THR A 101 -21.51 -23.41 8.18
C THR A 101 -22.88 -22.88 8.60
N ALA A 102 -23.04 -21.57 8.82
CA ALA A 102 -24.34 -20.96 9.09
C ALA A 102 -25.31 -21.13 7.91
N GLU A 103 -24.85 -20.83 6.69
CA GLU A 103 -25.65 -20.96 5.45
C GLU A 103 -26.09 -22.42 5.22
N VAL A 104 -25.16 -23.38 5.33
CA VAL A 104 -25.47 -24.79 5.12
C VAL A 104 -26.45 -25.30 6.19
N LEU A 105 -26.28 -24.92 7.46
CA LEU A 105 -27.22 -25.33 8.52
C LEU A 105 -28.62 -24.75 8.29
N ALA A 106 -28.71 -23.48 7.88
CA ALA A 106 -29.97 -22.80 7.58
C ALA A 106 -30.72 -23.45 6.40
N LEU A 107 -30.00 -23.96 5.40
CA LEU A 107 -30.60 -24.58 4.23
C LEU A 107 -30.95 -26.07 4.42
N THR A 108 -30.27 -26.79 5.32
CA THR A 108 -30.35 -28.26 5.37
C THR A 108 -30.93 -28.84 6.66
N VAL A 109 -30.68 -28.24 7.82
CA VAL A 109 -30.98 -28.87 9.12
C VAL A 109 -31.88 -28.02 10.00
N MET A 110 -31.72 -26.70 10.00
CA MET A 110 -32.36 -25.79 10.95
C MET A 110 -33.00 -24.61 10.21
N SER A 111 -34.01 -23.97 10.79
CA SER A 111 -34.52 -22.69 10.28
C SER A 111 -33.49 -21.57 10.51
N GLU A 112 -33.57 -20.51 9.70
CA GLU A 112 -32.75 -19.30 9.84
C GLU A 112 -32.89 -18.64 11.23
N ASP A 113 -34.04 -18.84 11.88
CA ASP A 113 -34.32 -18.33 13.21
C ASP A 113 -33.63 -19.10 14.34
N ALA A 114 -33.03 -20.25 14.06
CA ALA A 114 -32.33 -21.02 15.06
C ALA A 114 -31.18 -20.21 15.68
N ILE A 115 -31.14 -20.17 17.01
CA ILE A 115 -30.10 -19.45 17.77
C ILE A 115 -28.70 -19.90 17.35
N VAL A 116 -28.52 -21.19 17.04
CA VAL A 116 -27.25 -21.74 16.58
C VAL A 116 -26.80 -21.08 15.27
N VAL A 117 -27.70 -20.95 14.29
CA VAL A 117 -27.41 -20.29 12.99
C VAL A 117 -27.05 -18.84 13.20
N ARG A 118 -27.83 -18.10 14.01
CA ARG A 118 -27.56 -16.68 14.32
C ARG A 118 -26.23 -16.48 15.02
N VAL A 119 -25.85 -17.36 15.95
CA VAL A 119 -24.55 -17.28 16.64
C VAL A 119 -23.39 -17.53 15.68
N LEU A 120 -23.50 -18.54 14.80
CA LEU A 120 -22.48 -18.80 13.78
C LEU A 120 -22.34 -17.62 12.82
N ALA A 121 -23.46 -17.07 12.34
CA ALA A 121 -23.48 -15.89 11.48
C ALA A 121 -22.89 -14.66 12.19
N ALA A 122 -23.21 -14.44 13.46
CA ALA A 122 -22.64 -13.35 14.25
C ALA A 122 -21.11 -13.46 14.40
N ILE A 123 -20.58 -14.67 14.63
CA ILE A 123 -19.13 -14.90 14.66
C ILE A 123 -18.50 -14.57 13.32
N ALA A 124 -19.13 -14.98 12.22
CA ALA A 124 -18.64 -14.68 10.88
C ALA A 124 -18.61 -13.18 10.59
N ILE A 125 -19.67 -12.46 10.98
CA ILE A 125 -19.79 -11.00 10.83
C ILE A 125 -18.74 -10.27 11.66
N ILE A 126 -18.53 -10.66 12.91
CA ILE A 126 -17.53 -10.01 13.76
C ILE A 126 -16.12 -10.28 13.21
N ALA A 127 -15.80 -11.51 12.82
CA ALA A 127 -14.50 -11.86 12.30
C ALA A 127 -14.16 -11.15 10.98
N GLY A 128 -15.09 -11.17 10.01
CA GLY A 128 -14.88 -10.53 8.69
C GLY A 128 -15.07 -9.01 8.73
N GLY A 129 -15.97 -8.52 9.60
CA GLY A 129 -16.31 -7.12 9.72
C GLY A 129 -15.38 -6.30 10.60
N TYR A 130 -14.51 -6.93 11.41
CA TYR A 130 -13.63 -6.19 12.33
C TYR A 130 -12.76 -5.13 11.63
N GLU A 131 -12.10 -5.50 10.52
CA GLU A 131 -11.25 -4.57 9.78
C GLU A 131 -12.07 -3.53 9.00
N VAL A 132 -13.18 -3.96 8.40
CA VAL A 132 -14.10 -3.12 7.63
C VAL A 132 -14.74 -2.06 8.52
N ALA A 133 -15.23 -2.43 9.70
CA ALA A 133 -15.79 -1.52 10.69
C ALA A 133 -14.76 -0.49 11.17
N GLY A 134 -13.51 -0.93 11.36
CA GLY A 134 -12.40 -0.03 11.66
C GLY A 134 -12.15 1.00 10.54
N LYS A 135 -12.23 0.60 9.27
CA LYS A 135 -12.14 1.49 8.09
C LYS A 135 -13.35 2.44 7.99
N ALA A 136 -14.55 1.92 8.23
CA ALA A 136 -15.80 2.68 8.21
C ALA A 136 -15.81 3.77 9.29
N TRP A 137 -15.40 3.45 10.51
CA TRP A 137 -15.33 4.42 11.61
C TRP A 137 -14.40 5.59 11.30
N ARG A 138 -13.27 5.32 10.64
CA ARG A 138 -12.32 6.34 10.17
C ARG A 138 -12.92 7.22 9.07
N SER A 139 -13.67 6.61 8.16
CA SER A 139 -14.40 7.30 7.10
C SER A 139 -15.44 8.28 7.64
N VAL A 140 -16.20 7.89 8.67
CA VAL A 140 -17.16 8.78 9.35
C VAL A 140 -16.43 9.97 9.98
N ARG A 141 -15.32 9.73 10.68
CA ARG A 141 -14.53 10.82 11.31
C ARG A 141 -13.93 11.81 10.32
N THR A 142 -13.69 11.38 9.09
CA THR A 142 -13.10 12.22 8.02
C THR A 142 -14.14 12.81 7.09
N PHE A 143 -15.44 12.55 7.32
CA PHE A 143 -16.53 12.91 6.41
C PHE A 143 -16.32 12.44 4.96
N THR A 144 -15.57 11.35 4.77
CA THR A 144 -15.40 10.71 3.46
C THR A 144 -16.28 9.48 3.38
N LEU A 145 -17.49 9.59 2.82
CA LEU A 145 -18.35 8.42 2.60
C LEU A 145 -17.67 7.47 1.60
N ASN A 146 -17.22 6.32 2.07
CA ASN A 146 -16.52 5.31 1.26
C ASN A 146 -17.30 3.99 1.24
N ILE A 147 -16.81 3.03 0.44
CA ILE A 147 -17.41 1.70 0.31
C ILE A 147 -17.46 0.95 1.65
N ASN A 148 -16.46 1.13 2.50
CA ASN A 148 -16.41 0.49 3.83
C ASN A 148 -17.54 0.99 4.74
N PHE A 149 -17.83 2.29 4.70
CA PHE A 149 -18.97 2.86 5.42
C PHE A 149 -20.29 2.29 4.92
N LEU A 150 -20.51 2.29 3.60
CA LEU A 150 -21.72 1.75 2.99
C LEU A 150 -21.92 0.28 3.37
N MET A 151 -20.85 -0.52 3.25
CA MET A 151 -20.83 -1.94 3.58
C MET A 151 -21.16 -2.19 5.06
N THR A 152 -20.57 -1.40 5.96
CA THR A 152 -20.84 -1.52 7.41
C THR A 152 -22.29 -1.19 7.74
N VAL A 153 -22.85 -0.12 7.16
CA VAL A 153 -24.26 0.24 7.35
C VAL A 153 -25.19 -0.83 6.79
N ALA A 154 -24.89 -1.39 5.62
CA ALA A 154 -25.67 -2.45 5.01
C ALA A 154 -25.70 -3.73 5.88
N VAL A 155 -24.54 -4.16 6.40
CA VAL A 155 -24.45 -5.32 7.30
C VAL A 155 -25.20 -5.08 8.61
N ILE A 156 -25.05 -3.90 9.22
CA ILE A 156 -25.82 -3.55 10.43
C ILE A 156 -27.32 -3.58 10.13
N GLY A 157 -27.74 -3.05 8.98
CA GLY A 157 -29.12 -3.07 8.54
C GLY A 157 -29.67 -4.49 8.35
N ALA A 158 -28.93 -5.36 7.66
CA ALA A 158 -29.31 -6.76 7.46
C ALA A 158 -29.47 -7.50 8.80
N VAL A 159 -28.54 -7.28 9.74
CA VAL A 159 -28.63 -7.82 11.11
C VAL A 159 -29.88 -7.33 11.85
N ILE A 160 -30.25 -6.05 11.71
CA ILE A 160 -31.46 -5.48 12.34
C ILE A 160 -32.75 -6.10 11.78
N VAL A 161 -32.78 -6.40 10.48
CA VAL A 161 -33.96 -7.02 9.84
C VAL A 161 -34.04 -8.52 10.13
N GLY A 162 -32.94 -9.14 10.55
CA GLY A 162 -32.89 -10.57 10.87
C GLY A 162 -32.25 -11.44 9.80
N GLU A 163 -31.67 -10.82 8.76
CA GLU A 163 -30.96 -11.49 7.66
C GLU A 163 -29.49 -11.75 8.05
N TRP A 164 -29.28 -12.57 9.09
CA TRP A 164 -27.94 -12.81 9.65
C TRP A 164 -27.04 -13.60 8.70
N THR A 165 -27.59 -14.62 8.03
CA THR A 165 -26.89 -15.49 7.07
C THR A 165 -26.42 -14.70 5.86
N GLU A 166 -27.29 -13.89 5.25
CA GLU A 166 -26.93 -13.01 4.15
C GLU A 166 -25.83 -12.02 4.55
N ALA A 167 -25.99 -11.37 5.70
CA ALA A 167 -24.99 -10.43 6.21
C ALA A 167 -23.61 -11.09 6.39
N ALA A 168 -23.58 -12.33 6.90
CA ALA A 168 -22.36 -13.11 7.09
C ALA A 168 -21.68 -13.49 5.76
N VAL A 169 -22.44 -13.87 4.75
CA VAL A 169 -21.89 -14.20 3.42
C VAL A 169 -21.32 -12.95 2.75
N VAL A 170 -22.07 -11.84 2.74
CA VAL A 170 -21.62 -10.62 2.05
C VAL A 170 -20.35 -10.06 2.71
N ILE A 171 -20.28 -10.01 4.05
CA ILE A 171 -19.08 -9.50 4.74
C ILE A 171 -17.87 -10.43 4.57
N PHE A 172 -18.08 -11.74 4.52
CA PHE A 172 -17.03 -12.70 4.21
C PHE A 172 -16.47 -12.49 2.80
N LEU A 173 -17.35 -12.40 1.78
CA LEU A 173 -16.92 -12.17 0.39
C LEU A 173 -16.17 -10.85 0.25
N PHE A 174 -16.61 -9.81 0.97
CA PHE A 174 -15.90 -8.53 1.00
C PHE A 174 -14.50 -8.65 1.62
N ALA A 175 -14.37 -9.35 2.77
CA ALA A 175 -13.07 -9.59 3.40
C ALA A 175 -12.11 -10.39 2.49
N VAL A 176 -12.63 -11.40 1.77
CA VAL A 176 -11.84 -12.15 0.76
C VAL A 176 -11.36 -11.23 -0.35
N ALA A 177 -12.23 -10.34 -0.83
CA ALA A 177 -11.89 -9.42 -1.91
C ALA A 177 -10.77 -8.44 -1.48
N GLU A 178 -10.86 -7.86 -0.28
CA GLU A 178 -9.79 -7.02 0.29
C GLU A 178 -8.48 -7.82 0.47
N MET A 179 -8.57 -9.07 0.92
CA MET A 179 -7.39 -9.94 1.07
C MET A 179 -6.70 -10.19 -0.28
N ILE A 180 -7.46 -10.47 -1.34
CA ILE A 180 -6.92 -10.69 -2.69
C ILE A 180 -6.25 -9.41 -3.21
N GLU A 181 -6.87 -8.25 -3.01
CA GLU A 181 -6.32 -6.96 -3.40
C GLU A 181 -4.98 -6.69 -2.71
N ALA A 182 -4.94 -6.82 -1.38
CA ALA A 182 -3.73 -6.60 -0.58
C ALA A 182 -2.59 -7.55 -0.97
N GLN A 183 -2.90 -8.83 -1.20
CA GLN A 183 -1.91 -9.81 -1.65
C GLN A 183 -1.38 -9.51 -3.05
N SER A 184 -2.25 -9.06 -3.96
CA SER A 184 -1.86 -8.73 -5.33
C SER A 184 -0.88 -7.56 -5.35
N LEU A 185 -1.18 -6.51 -4.58
CA LEU A 185 -0.33 -5.31 -4.45
C LEU A 185 1.04 -5.66 -3.87
N GLU A 186 1.10 -6.49 -2.83
CA GLU A 186 2.37 -6.88 -2.21
C GLU A 186 3.23 -7.75 -3.15
N ARG A 187 2.62 -8.65 -3.93
CA ARG A 187 3.34 -9.45 -4.94
C ARG A 187 3.94 -8.56 -6.02
N ALA A 188 3.19 -7.58 -6.52
CA ALA A 188 3.69 -6.62 -7.51
C ALA A 188 4.87 -5.80 -6.94
N ARG A 189 4.74 -5.33 -5.70
CA ARG A 189 5.80 -4.60 -4.98
C ARG A 189 7.08 -5.42 -4.87
N ASN A 190 6.97 -6.70 -4.48
CA ASN A 190 8.13 -7.56 -4.33
C ASN A 190 8.82 -7.87 -5.66
N ALA A 191 8.07 -8.02 -6.75
CA ALA A 191 8.64 -8.22 -8.08
C ALA A 191 9.43 -6.98 -8.57
N VAL A 192 8.92 -5.77 -8.31
CA VAL A 192 9.63 -4.52 -8.62
C VAL A 192 10.89 -4.40 -7.76
N ARG A 193 10.80 -4.68 -6.46
CA ARG A 193 11.96 -4.64 -5.54
C ARG A 193 13.07 -5.61 -5.92
N SER A 194 12.73 -6.84 -6.30
CA SER A 194 13.74 -7.84 -6.68
C SER A 194 14.53 -7.42 -7.92
N LEU A 195 13.95 -6.58 -8.79
CA LEU A 195 14.63 -6.03 -9.97
C LEU A 195 15.46 -4.78 -9.63
N MET A 196 15.19 -4.13 -8.49
CA MET A 196 15.90 -2.92 -8.02
C MET A 196 17.03 -3.23 -7.01
N ALA A 197 17.17 -4.49 -6.58
CA ALA A 197 18.26 -4.95 -5.73
C ALA A 197 19.59 -4.99 -6.52
N LEU A 198 20.16 -3.80 -6.76
CA LEU A 198 21.39 -3.62 -7.52
C LEU A 198 22.63 -3.41 -6.62
N THR A 199 22.41 -3.08 -5.35
CA THR A 199 23.48 -2.79 -4.38
C THR A 199 23.57 -3.88 -3.31
N PRO A 200 24.78 -4.38 -3.00
CA PRO A 200 24.98 -5.38 -1.95
C PRO A 200 24.63 -4.84 -0.56
N GLU A 201 24.22 -5.71 0.35
CA GLU A 201 23.80 -5.35 1.72
C GLU A 201 24.98 -5.14 2.68
N ILE A 202 26.14 -5.70 2.35
CA ILE A 202 27.37 -5.65 3.16
C ILE A 202 28.53 -5.04 2.35
N ALA A 203 29.39 -4.29 3.04
CA ALA A 203 30.62 -3.72 2.52
C ALA A 203 31.79 -4.02 3.46
N MET A 204 32.98 -4.19 2.87
CA MET A 204 34.23 -4.35 3.62
C MET A 204 34.82 -2.97 3.91
N ILE A 205 34.63 -2.46 5.13
CA ILE A 205 35.11 -1.14 5.55
C ILE A 205 36.40 -1.23 6.36
N PHE A 206 37.24 -0.20 6.26
CA PHE A 206 38.40 -0.02 7.10
C PHE A 206 38.05 0.83 8.31
N ARG A 207 37.95 0.20 9.50
CA ARG A 207 37.62 0.87 10.77
C ARG A 207 38.48 0.27 11.89
N ASN A 208 38.99 1.09 12.81
CA ASN A 208 39.86 0.65 13.91
C ASN A 208 41.09 -0.15 13.43
N ASP A 209 41.75 0.32 12.36
CA ASP A 209 42.92 -0.33 11.72
C ASP A 209 42.68 -1.78 11.26
N ARG A 210 41.42 -2.18 11.06
CA ARG A 210 41.05 -3.50 10.56
C ARG A 210 39.98 -3.42 9.50
N TRP A 211 39.99 -4.40 8.60
CA TRP A 211 38.92 -4.63 7.64
C TRP A 211 37.80 -5.40 8.32
N GLN A 212 36.59 -4.86 8.29
CA GLN A 212 35.40 -5.47 8.87
C GLN A 212 34.24 -5.42 7.88
N GLU A 213 33.47 -6.50 7.82
CA GLU A 213 32.20 -6.51 7.10
C GLU A 213 31.18 -5.71 7.89
N THR A 214 30.52 -4.76 7.24
CA THR A 214 29.56 -3.86 7.88
C THR A 214 28.39 -3.62 6.92
N ALA A 215 27.19 -3.49 7.47
CA ALA A 215 26.01 -3.20 6.67
C ALA A 215 26.14 -1.85 5.97
N VAL A 216 25.84 -1.79 4.68
CA VAL A 216 26.03 -0.59 3.83
C VAL A 216 25.32 0.64 4.39
N ASP A 217 24.16 0.46 5.04
CA ASP A 217 23.39 1.53 5.67
C ASP A 217 24.10 2.21 6.86
N SER A 218 25.06 1.53 7.48
CA SER A 218 25.81 2.04 8.65
C SER A 218 27.17 2.64 8.29
N VAL A 219 27.48 2.72 6.98
CA VAL A 219 28.71 3.28 6.47
C VAL A 219 28.60 4.80 6.38
N LEU A 220 29.60 5.49 6.91
CA LEU A 220 29.66 6.95 6.94
C LEU A 220 30.48 7.50 5.78
N ARG A 221 30.19 8.76 5.41
CA ARG A 221 30.98 9.51 4.43
C ARG A 221 32.43 9.62 4.92
N GLY A 222 33.40 9.41 4.03
CA GLY A 222 34.83 9.41 4.34
C GLY A 222 35.39 8.06 4.80
N GLU A 223 34.56 7.03 5.01
CA GLU A 223 35.07 5.69 5.29
C GLU A 223 35.67 5.04 4.05
N ARG A 224 36.70 4.21 4.24
CA ARG A 224 37.37 3.48 3.16
C ARG A 224 36.74 2.11 2.96
N ILE A 225 36.42 1.78 1.72
CA ILE A 225 35.88 0.48 1.31
C ILE A 225 36.88 -0.21 0.38
N ARG A 226 37.10 -1.51 0.61
CA ARG A 226 37.86 -2.37 -0.30
C ARG A 226 36.92 -3.17 -1.19
N ILE A 227 37.19 -3.15 -2.49
CA ILE A 227 36.43 -3.91 -3.48
C ILE A 227 37.33 -4.86 -4.24
N LYS A 228 36.93 -6.13 -4.29
CA LYS A 228 37.64 -7.21 -4.98
C LYS A 228 37.10 -7.37 -6.42
N PRO A 229 37.86 -8.06 -7.30
CA PRO A 229 37.35 -8.43 -8.61
C PRO A 229 36.03 -9.21 -8.52
N GLY A 230 35.06 -8.85 -9.37
CA GLY A 230 33.72 -9.46 -9.41
C GLY A 230 32.71 -8.88 -8.42
N GLU A 231 33.13 -8.04 -7.47
CA GLU A 231 32.22 -7.43 -6.51
C GLU A 231 31.50 -6.21 -7.08
N ARG A 232 30.26 -6.01 -6.62
CA ARG A 232 29.48 -4.80 -6.89
C ARG A 232 29.87 -3.71 -5.91
N LEU A 233 29.95 -2.48 -6.40
CA LEU A 233 30.24 -1.33 -5.54
C LEU A 233 29.00 -1.01 -4.68
N PRO A 234 29.11 -0.99 -3.35
CA PRO A 234 28.00 -0.67 -2.45
C PRO A 234 27.61 0.80 -2.45
N LEU A 235 28.59 1.72 -2.54
CA LEU A 235 28.39 3.17 -2.39
C LEU A 235 29.16 3.96 -3.45
N ASP A 236 28.73 5.21 -3.67
CA ASP A 236 29.47 6.14 -4.52
C ASP A 236 30.71 6.64 -3.79
N GLY A 237 31.81 6.80 -4.52
CA GLY A 237 33.09 7.16 -3.91
C GLY A 237 34.17 7.62 -4.87
N THR A 238 35.35 7.86 -4.33
CA THR A 238 36.55 8.24 -5.09
C THR A 238 37.68 7.27 -4.79
N ILE A 239 38.34 6.74 -5.82
CA ILE A 239 39.44 5.79 -5.64
C ILE A 239 40.61 6.48 -4.95
N VAL A 240 41.10 5.89 -3.86
CA VAL A 240 42.25 6.39 -3.11
C VAL A 240 43.49 5.52 -3.31
N GLU A 241 43.31 4.24 -3.64
CA GLU A 241 44.42 3.31 -3.85
C GLU A 241 44.03 2.23 -4.88
N GLY A 242 44.92 1.93 -5.82
CA GLY A 242 44.71 0.95 -6.86
C GLY A 242 44.08 1.50 -8.14
N SER A 243 43.76 0.60 -9.06
CA SER A 243 43.12 0.90 -10.35
C SER A 243 42.43 -0.35 -10.89
N SER A 244 41.29 -0.18 -11.55
CA SER A 244 40.57 -1.31 -12.15
C SER A 244 39.70 -0.88 -13.34
N ALA A 245 39.23 -1.86 -14.09
CA ALA A 245 38.18 -1.68 -15.09
C ALA A 245 36.81 -1.93 -14.42
N ILE A 246 35.92 -0.95 -14.50
CA ILE A 246 34.61 -0.97 -13.85
C ILE A 246 33.53 -1.01 -14.92
N ASN A 247 32.65 -2.00 -14.83
CA ASN A 247 31.49 -2.13 -15.68
C ASN A 247 30.36 -1.23 -15.15
N GLN A 248 30.08 -0.16 -15.88
CA GLN A 248 29.06 0.82 -15.54
C GLN A 248 27.71 0.57 -16.22
N ALA A 249 27.56 -0.51 -17.01
CA ALA A 249 26.34 -0.84 -17.73
C ALA A 249 25.05 -0.82 -16.87
N PRO A 250 25.06 -1.26 -15.58
CA PRO A 250 23.88 -1.19 -14.73
C PRO A 250 23.38 0.24 -14.44
N VAL A 251 24.23 1.25 -14.59
CA VAL A 251 23.93 2.65 -14.27
C VAL A 251 23.88 3.52 -15.52
N THR A 252 24.88 3.41 -16.40
CA THR A 252 25.02 4.25 -17.60
C THR A 252 24.41 3.62 -18.84
N GLY A 253 24.20 2.29 -18.85
CA GLY A 253 23.79 1.55 -20.04
C GLY A 253 24.92 1.27 -21.04
N GLU A 254 26.13 1.77 -20.80
CA GLU A 254 27.29 1.54 -21.67
C GLU A 254 27.93 0.17 -21.36
N SER A 255 28.05 -0.69 -22.37
CA SER A 255 28.53 -2.07 -22.20
C SER A 255 30.05 -2.20 -22.06
N MET A 256 30.82 -1.17 -22.41
CA MET A 256 32.28 -1.19 -22.34
C MET A 256 32.76 -0.81 -20.93
N PRO A 257 33.56 -1.65 -20.25
CA PRO A 257 34.15 -1.31 -18.96
C PRO A 257 35.07 -0.09 -19.07
N VAL A 258 34.95 0.83 -18.11
CA VAL A 258 35.74 2.06 -18.08
C VAL A 258 36.91 1.86 -17.12
N ALA A 259 38.13 2.15 -17.59
CA ALA A 259 39.31 2.14 -16.73
C ALA A 259 39.26 3.31 -15.75
N ARG A 260 39.48 3.03 -14.47
CA ARG A 260 39.46 4.01 -13.37
C ARG A 260 40.71 3.88 -12.52
N THR A 261 41.28 5.02 -12.15
CA THR A 261 42.49 5.11 -11.33
C THR A 261 42.28 6.04 -10.13
N VAL A 262 43.32 6.21 -9.31
CA VAL A 262 43.28 7.06 -8.13
C VAL A 262 42.82 8.48 -8.49
N GLY A 263 41.85 9.00 -7.76
CA GLY A 263 41.22 10.30 -7.99
C GLY A 263 39.92 10.24 -8.82
N ASP A 264 39.62 9.12 -9.48
CA ASP A 264 38.37 8.98 -10.24
C ASP A 264 37.17 8.65 -9.36
N HIS A 265 35.99 9.11 -9.79
CA HIS A 265 34.72 8.78 -9.18
C HIS A 265 34.18 7.42 -9.65
N VAL A 266 33.59 6.70 -8.70
CA VAL A 266 32.94 5.40 -8.90
C VAL A 266 31.52 5.41 -8.36
N PHE A 267 30.63 4.67 -9.02
CA PHE A 267 29.19 4.67 -8.71
C PHE A 267 28.75 3.35 -8.08
N ALA A 268 27.83 3.44 -7.12
CA ALA A 268 27.15 2.30 -6.53
C ALA A 268 26.44 1.46 -7.61
N GLY A 269 26.36 0.15 -7.41
CA GLY A 269 25.71 -0.80 -8.31
C GLY A 269 26.53 -1.20 -9.55
N THR A 270 27.63 -0.49 -9.83
CA THR A 270 28.61 -0.90 -10.86
C THR A 270 29.40 -2.13 -10.42
N ILE A 271 29.97 -2.86 -11.38
CA ILE A 271 30.67 -4.13 -11.11
C ILE A 271 32.17 -3.90 -11.35
N ASN A 272 32.99 -4.23 -10.36
CA ASN A 272 34.42 -4.28 -10.55
C ASN A 272 34.78 -5.54 -11.34
N GLU A 273 35.40 -5.42 -12.52
CA GLU A 273 35.76 -6.61 -13.31
C GLU A 273 37.16 -7.13 -12.97
N LYS A 274 38.10 -6.22 -12.69
CA LYS A 274 39.51 -6.54 -12.51
C LYS A 274 39.98 -6.16 -11.10
N GLY A 275 41.21 -5.65 -10.99
CA GLY A 275 42.00 -5.51 -9.76
C GLY A 275 41.26 -5.01 -8.53
N THR A 276 41.86 -5.27 -7.38
CA THR A 276 41.38 -4.76 -6.09
C THR A 276 41.75 -3.29 -5.96
N PHE A 277 40.82 -2.47 -5.49
CA PHE A 277 41.08 -1.08 -5.17
C PHE A 277 40.35 -0.67 -3.90
N ASP A 278 40.91 0.32 -3.22
CA ASP A 278 40.31 0.94 -2.04
C ASP A 278 39.80 2.33 -2.45
N TYR A 279 38.59 2.66 -2.05
CA TYR A 279 37.97 3.95 -2.35
C TYR A 279 37.33 4.55 -1.11
N GLU A 280 37.27 5.87 -1.09
CA GLU A 280 36.65 6.64 -0.01
C GLU A 280 35.20 6.98 -0.36
N VAL A 281 34.29 6.74 0.59
CA VAL A 281 32.86 6.97 0.42
C VAL A 281 32.58 8.46 0.29
N THR A 282 32.05 8.88 -0.87
CA THR A 282 31.65 10.27 -1.10
C THR A 282 30.20 10.50 -0.74
N HIS A 283 29.32 9.52 -0.97
CA HIS A 283 27.91 9.62 -0.65
C HIS A 283 27.45 8.38 0.11
N VAL A 284 26.69 8.60 1.16
CA VAL A 284 26.02 7.54 1.92
C VAL A 284 24.92 6.90 1.08
N ALA A 285 24.42 5.73 1.49
CA ALA A 285 23.47 4.92 0.73
C ALA A 285 22.27 5.74 0.21
N SER A 286 21.69 6.58 1.08
CA SER A 286 20.55 7.48 0.79
C SER A 286 20.82 8.50 -0.33
N GLU A 287 22.08 8.89 -0.54
CA GLU A 287 22.48 9.94 -1.47
C GLU A 287 23.18 9.39 -2.73
N SER A 288 23.31 8.07 -2.84
CA SER A 288 23.93 7.43 -4.01
C SER A 288 23.21 7.78 -5.32
N THR A 289 23.95 7.69 -6.43
CA THR A 289 23.43 7.97 -7.77
C THR A 289 22.28 7.01 -8.10
N VAL A 290 22.40 5.74 -7.75
CA VAL A 290 21.32 4.74 -7.88
C VAL A 290 20.11 5.13 -7.03
N SER A 291 20.30 5.53 -5.76
CA SER A 291 19.21 6.02 -4.91
C SER A 291 18.48 7.21 -5.54
N ARG A 292 19.21 8.17 -6.11
CA ARG A 292 18.59 9.31 -6.82
C ARG A 292 17.81 8.89 -8.05
N ILE A 293 18.32 7.96 -8.85
CA ILE A 293 17.61 7.40 -10.00
C ILE A 293 16.31 6.72 -9.54
N ILE A 294 16.39 5.90 -8.48
CA ILE A 294 15.22 5.24 -7.87
C ILE A 294 14.19 6.28 -7.42
N GLN A 295 14.61 7.29 -6.66
CA GLN A 295 13.71 8.35 -6.19
C GLN A 295 13.10 9.15 -7.34
N MET A 296 13.86 9.42 -8.41
CA MET A 296 13.35 10.11 -9.60
C MET A 296 12.33 9.24 -10.36
N ILE A 297 12.59 7.94 -10.49
CA ILE A 297 11.64 6.99 -11.08
C ILE A 297 10.39 6.92 -10.24
N GLU A 298 10.49 6.68 -8.93
CA GLU A 298 9.37 6.61 -7.99
C GLU A 298 8.51 7.88 -8.01
N LYS A 299 9.13 9.07 -8.06
CA LYS A 299 8.43 10.36 -8.20
C LYS A 299 7.69 10.47 -9.54
N ALA A 300 8.20 9.86 -10.61
CA ALA A 300 7.53 9.85 -11.91
C ALA A 300 6.39 8.81 -12.02
N THR A 301 6.48 7.69 -11.28
CA THR A 301 5.47 6.60 -11.27
C THR A 301 4.24 6.88 -10.41
N ALA A 302 4.24 7.93 -9.57
CA ALA A 302 3.12 8.26 -8.66
C ALA A 302 1.81 8.70 -9.37
N ASN A 303 1.75 8.62 -10.70
CA ASN A 303 0.55 8.97 -11.47
C ASN A 303 -0.41 7.77 -11.56
N LYS A 304 -1.55 7.87 -10.86
CA LYS A 304 -2.67 6.92 -10.99
C LYS A 304 -3.09 6.72 -12.46
N ALA A 305 -3.46 5.50 -12.81
CA ALA A 305 -3.98 5.11 -14.12
C ALA A 305 -5.31 5.82 -14.45
N GLN A 306 -5.65 5.95 -15.74
CA GLN A 306 -6.83 6.69 -16.15
C GLN A 306 -8.11 5.96 -15.74
N ALA A 307 -8.15 4.62 -15.83
CA ALA A 307 -9.29 3.85 -15.35
C ALA A 307 -9.43 3.91 -13.81
N GLU A 308 -8.32 3.92 -13.07
CA GLU A 308 -8.33 4.05 -11.61
C GLU A 308 -8.95 5.39 -11.17
N ARG A 309 -8.59 6.48 -11.85
CA ARG A 309 -9.20 7.81 -11.62
C ARG A 309 -10.68 7.86 -11.99
N PHE A 310 -11.11 7.09 -12.99
CA PHE A 310 -12.50 7.00 -13.38
C PHE A 310 -13.34 6.28 -12.30
N VAL A 311 -12.84 5.15 -11.80
CA VAL A 311 -13.49 4.39 -10.73
C VAL A 311 -13.61 5.21 -9.45
N ASP A 312 -12.53 5.88 -9.02
CA ASP A 312 -12.53 6.76 -7.84
C ASP A 312 -13.57 7.90 -7.98
N ARG A 313 -13.70 8.45 -9.20
CA ARG A 313 -14.69 9.49 -9.49
C ARG A 313 -16.10 8.93 -9.49
N PHE A 314 -16.32 7.78 -10.09
CA PHE A 314 -17.61 7.09 -10.10
C PHE A 314 -18.08 6.82 -8.68
N ALA A 315 -17.25 6.21 -7.83
CA ALA A 315 -17.58 5.91 -6.45
C ALA A 315 -17.97 7.16 -5.65
N ARG A 316 -17.26 8.29 -5.86
CA ARG A 316 -17.55 9.56 -5.17
C ARG A 316 -18.95 10.11 -5.43
N TYR A 317 -19.52 9.87 -6.61
CA TYR A 317 -20.88 10.31 -6.94
C TYR A 317 -21.91 9.21 -6.70
N TYR A 318 -21.59 7.97 -7.04
CA TYR A 318 -22.51 6.85 -6.97
C TYR A 318 -22.89 6.48 -5.52
N THR A 319 -21.91 6.42 -4.61
CA THR A 319 -22.15 6.09 -3.20
C THR A 319 -23.13 7.05 -2.51
N PRO A 320 -22.98 8.39 -2.56
CA PRO A 320 -23.96 9.29 -1.93
C PRO A 320 -25.31 9.27 -2.63
N VAL A 321 -25.37 9.05 -3.96
CA VAL A 321 -26.64 8.97 -4.69
C VAL A 321 -27.45 7.74 -4.28
N ILE A 322 -26.83 6.55 -4.25
CA ILE A 322 -27.52 5.32 -3.80
C ILE A 322 -27.94 5.43 -2.33
N PHE A 323 -27.09 6.00 -1.48
CA PHE A 323 -27.43 6.21 -0.07
C PHE A 323 -28.64 7.14 0.09
N ALA A 324 -28.67 8.26 -0.65
CA ALA A 324 -29.81 9.16 -0.66
C ALA A 324 -31.07 8.48 -1.20
N LEU A 325 -30.95 7.66 -2.25
CA LEU A 325 -32.07 6.93 -2.83
C LEU A 325 -32.65 5.90 -1.85
N ALA A 326 -31.80 5.18 -1.11
CA ALA A 326 -32.22 4.23 -0.09
C ALA A 326 -32.96 4.90 1.07
N ILE A 327 -32.47 6.06 1.54
CA ILE A 327 -33.18 6.86 2.54
C ILE A 327 -34.53 7.33 1.98
N ALA A 328 -34.55 7.81 0.73
CA ALA A 328 -35.78 8.26 0.09
C ALA A 328 -36.80 7.11 -0.01
N VAL A 329 -36.38 5.90 -0.40
CA VAL A 329 -37.25 4.72 -0.44
C VAL A 329 -37.77 4.36 0.96
N ALA A 330 -36.90 4.36 1.97
CA ALA A 330 -37.27 4.02 3.35
C ALA A 330 -38.25 5.03 3.97
N VAL A 331 -38.11 6.31 3.66
CA VAL A 331 -38.90 7.40 4.26
C VAL A 331 -40.16 7.72 3.45
N ILE A 332 -40.07 7.78 2.13
CA ILE A 332 -41.19 8.19 1.26
C ILE A 332 -42.12 7.02 0.96
N GLY A 333 -41.58 5.80 0.84
CA GLY A 333 -42.33 4.60 0.50
C GLY A 333 -43.60 4.35 1.34
N PRO A 334 -43.56 4.48 2.68
CA PRO A 334 -44.74 4.30 3.53
C PRO A 334 -45.89 5.26 3.19
N PHE A 335 -45.59 6.45 2.66
CA PHE A 335 -46.61 7.45 2.30
C PHE A 335 -47.28 7.19 0.94
N ILE A 336 -46.71 6.32 0.10
CA ILE A 336 -47.23 6.05 -1.25
C ILE A 336 -48.24 4.90 -1.23
N ASP A 337 -47.90 3.78 -0.60
CA ASP A 337 -48.70 2.53 -0.62
C ASP A 337 -49.39 2.22 0.72
N GLY A 338 -49.19 3.03 1.76
CA GLY A 338 -49.74 2.78 3.09
C GLY A 338 -49.15 1.55 3.81
N GLY A 339 -48.07 0.97 3.28
CA GLY A 339 -47.36 -0.16 3.88
C GLY A 339 -46.71 0.18 5.22
N THR A 340 -46.35 -0.86 5.98
CA THR A 340 -45.68 -0.67 7.28
C THR A 340 -44.29 -0.05 7.12
N SER A 341 -43.90 0.85 8.03
CA SER A 341 -42.60 1.53 7.97
C SER A 341 -41.41 0.55 7.98
N SER A 342 -41.56 -0.60 8.64
CA SER A 342 -40.56 -1.68 8.66
C SER A 342 -40.28 -2.27 7.29
N GLU A 343 -41.30 -2.45 6.46
CA GLU A 343 -41.15 -3.06 5.13
C GLU A 343 -40.39 -2.15 4.17
N TRP A 344 -40.65 -0.85 4.22
CA TRP A 344 -39.93 0.12 3.39
C TRP A 344 -38.50 0.38 3.86
N ILE A 345 -38.25 0.31 5.17
CA ILE A 345 -36.88 0.30 5.71
C ILE A 345 -36.12 -0.93 5.19
N TYR A 346 -36.73 -2.12 5.20
CA TYR A 346 -36.13 -3.32 4.61
C TYR A 346 -35.81 -3.12 3.12
N ARG A 347 -36.76 -2.62 2.32
CA ARG A 347 -36.52 -2.34 0.89
C ARG A 347 -35.38 -1.34 0.67
N GLY A 348 -35.26 -0.31 1.52
CA GLY A 348 -34.14 0.64 1.48
C GLY A 348 -32.79 -0.01 1.80
N LEU A 349 -32.75 -0.91 2.78
CA LEU A 349 -31.55 -1.68 3.11
C LEU A 349 -31.16 -2.66 2.00
N VAL A 350 -32.13 -3.38 1.42
CA VAL A 350 -31.91 -4.26 0.26
C VAL A 350 -31.36 -3.47 -0.92
N LEU A 351 -31.87 -2.26 -1.17
CA LEU A 351 -31.33 -1.38 -2.21
C LEU A 351 -29.87 -0.99 -1.95
N LEU A 352 -29.47 -0.75 -0.68
CA LEU A 352 -28.06 -0.47 -0.35
C LEU A 352 -27.16 -1.68 -0.61
N VAL A 353 -27.63 -2.89 -0.27
CA VAL A 353 -26.89 -4.13 -0.50
C VAL A 353 -26.70 -4.39 -1.99
N ILE A 354 -27.79 -4.36 -2.77
CA ILE A 354 -27.76 -4.54 -4.23
C ILE A 354 -26.94 -3.43 -4.91
N GLY A 355 -26.99 -2.23 -4.36
CA GLY A 355 -26.26 -1.08 -4.83
C GLY A 355 -24.75 -1.11 -4.57
N CYS A 356 -24.15 -2.16 -3.96
CA CYS A 356 -22.69 -2.16 -3.80
C CYS A 356 -21.99 -2.29 -5.17
N PRO A 357 -21.20 -1.30 -5.62
CA PRO A 357 -20.41 -1.39 -6.85
C PRO A 357 -19.09 -2.15 -6.60
N CYS A 358 -19.09 -3.10 -5.66
CA CYS A 358 -17.92 -3.81 -5.14
C CYS A 358 -17.04 -4.37 -6.26
N ALA A 359 -17.64 -5.08 -7.23
CA ALA A 359 -16.93 -5.68 -8.36
C ALA A 359 -16.33 -4.63 -9.31
N LEU A 360 -17.06 -3.55 -9.58
CA LEU A 360 -16.58 -2.48 -10.47
C LEU A 360 -15.36 -1.79 -9.87
N VAL A 361 -15.43 -1.44 -8.58
CA VAL A 361 -14.36 -0.69 -7.90
C VAL A 361 -13.08 -1.52 -7.81
N LEU A 362 -13.19 -2.81 -7.53
CA LEU A 362 -12.04 -3.71 -7.40
C LEU A 362 -11.45 -4.17 -8.73
N SER A 363 -12.25 -4.19 -9.81
CA SER A 363 -11.82 -4.71 -11.12
C SER A 363 -10.55 -4.05 -11.65
N THR A 364 -10.43 -2.74 -11.48
CA THR A 364 -9.36 -1.93 -12.07
C THR A 364 -8.02 -2.09 -11.34
N PRO A 365 -7.91 -1.86 -10.01
CA PRO A 365 -6.65 -2.05 -9.29
C PRO A 365 -6.16 -3.50 -9.40
N VAL A 366 -7.04 -4.49 -9.27
CA VAL A 366 -6.66 -5.91 -9.39
C VAL A 366 -6.10 -6.23 -10.77
N THR A 367 -6.73 -5.73 -11.84
CA THR A 367 -6.27 -5.95 -13.22
C THR A 367 -4.93 -5.29 -13.49
N ILE A 368 -4.76 -4.02 -13.09
CA ILE A 368 -3.51 -3.29 -13.31
C ILE A 368 -2.36 -3.96 -12.57
N VAL A 369 -2.56 -4.28 -11.29
CA VAL A 369 -1.54 -4.90 -10.46
C VAL A 369 -1.18 -6.30 -10.97
N SER A 370 -2.16 -7.08 -11.38
CA SER A 370 -1.94 -8.41 -11.98
C SER A 370 -1.21 -8.32 -13.31
N GLY A 371 -1.53 -7.32 -14.15
CA GLY A 371 -0.86 -7.05 -15.41
C GLY A 371 0.60 -6.66 -15.22
N LEU A 372 0.87 -5.71 -14.31
CA LEU A 372 2.23 -5.30 -13.94
C LEU A 372 3.04 -6.47 -13.37
N ALA A 373 2.45 -7.28 -12.47
CA ALA A 373 3.12 -8.45 -11.91
C ALA A 373 3.43 -9.53 -12.96
N SER A 374 2.52 -9.74 -13.92
CA SER A 374 2.72 -10.69 -15.02
C SER A 374 3.83 -10.24 -15.96
N ALA A 375 3.88 -8.94 -16.29
CA ALA A 375 4.94 -8.34 -17.09
C ALA A 375 6.31 -8.45 -16.39
N ALA A 376 6.37 -8.12 -15.09
CA ALA A 376 7.61 -8.21 -14.31
C ALA A 376 8.17 -9.65 -14.26
N ARG A 377 7.30 -10.67 -14.11
CA ARG A 377 7.72 -12.09 -14.16
C ARG A 377 8.34 -12.50 -15.50
N ARG A 378 8.07 -11.76 -16.57
CA ARG A 378 8.63 -11.97 -17.90
C ARG A 378 9.81 -11.03 -18.20
N GLY A 379 10.31 -10.31 -17.19
CA GLY A 379 11.41 -9.35 -17.34
C GLY A 379 11.00 -8.03 -18.01
N ILE A 380 9.70 -7.75 -18.14
CA ILE A 380 9.19 -6.52 -18.75
C ILE A 380 8.84 -5.52 -17.64
N LEU A 381 9.59 -4.42 -17.55
CA LEU A 381 9.35 -3.36 -16.57
C LEU A 381 8.43 -2.28 -17.15
N ILE A 382 7.18 -2.26 -16.67
CA ILE A 382 6.19 -1.25 -17.04
C ILE A 382 6.12 -0.20 -15.93
N LYS A 383 6.37 1.07 -16.27
CA LYS A 383 6.50 2.19 -15.32
C LYS A 383 5.15 2.70 -14.79
N GLY A 384 4.30 1.80 -14.29
CA GLY A 384 3.01 2.12 -13.66
C GLY A 384 1.78 1.80 -14.53
N GLY A 385 0.59 1.89 -13.92
CA GLY A 385 -0.67 1.49 -14.54
C GLY A 385 -1.09 2.33 -15.75
N THR A 386 -0.73 3.62 -15.76
CA THR A 386 -0.94 4.52 -16.91
C THR A 386 -0.29 3.98 -18.18
N TYR A 387 0.95 3.49 -18.09
CA TYR A 387 1.69 2.96 -19.23
C TYR A 387 1.22 1.56 -19.62
N LEU A 388 0.73 0.77 -18.66
CA LEU A 388 0.06 -0.49 -18.95
C LEU A 388 -1.21 -0.28 -19.78
N GLU A 389 -2.02 0.73 -19.45
CA GLU A 389 -3.24 1.07 -20.22
C GLU A 389 -2.94 1.65 -21.60
N THR A 390 -1.88 2.47 -21.71
CA THR A 390 -1.50 3.14 -22.97
C THR A 390 -0.84 2.17 -23.95
N GLY A 391 -0.27 1.05 -23.47
CA GLY A 391 0.31 0.00 -24.31
C GLY A 391 -0.70 -0.94 -24.98
N ARG A 392 -2.00 -0.61 -24.90
CA ARG A 392 -3.07 -1.25 -25.66
C ARG A 392 -3.02 -0.81 -27.11
#